data_AF-A0A7S4LGD9-F1
#
_entry.id   AF-A0A7S4LGD9-F1
#
_cell.length_a   1.000
_cell.length_b   1.000
_cell.length_c   1.000
_cell.angle_alpha   90.00
_cell.angle_beta   90.00
_cell.angle_gamma   90.00
#
_symmetry.space_group_name_H-M   'P 1'
#
loop_
_entity.id
_entity.type
_entity.pdbx_description
1 polymer ?
#
loop_
_entity_poly.entity_id
_entity_poly.type
_entity_poly.pdbx_seq_one_letter_code
_entity_poly.pdbx_strand_id
1 'polypeptide(L)'
;YALIFMAKNWTAMARGEEAVIDREFGRMWVFLESQKDTLQSDDVGLTCMALAHLGRCHAYARTQILIPLKVLTQHILHDDGKILKLLTGRQLVQILWATAITKYKDPELLNAFVPRLKDPDVMKEQSTVKCAQLLWVLASFQIRDSPLMDDIWQQLKRDDQYQSLSPQGVSNVVWSFAKMDLYNPELMNMLANQAMDQIDQMNAQDVCTIAYAYAVLGSKNKPLMEALARRAIDESIRTTFTAQGVTILAWAYAKLKVRHEALFTSLRLQAVQKPVLYSLSDQGIAILMWSYSVMGMPYEDLAEFISYRLLSTTAVNDFSPQAIASALWSMATSGIRNTALVAELTRVAVEPSILERFNAQDVANTIWAL
;
A
#
# COMPACT_ATOMS: atom_id res chain seq x y z
N TYR A 1 13.71 -24.33 11.89
CA TYR A 1 14.12 -23.49 13.04
C TYR A 1 13.45 -22.10 13.03
N ALA A 2 13.49 -21.34 11.93
CA ALA A 2 12.87 -20.00 11.83
C ALA A 2 11.36 -19.95 12.17
N LEU A 3 10.58 -20.97 11.76
CA LEU A 3 9.16 -21.10 12.13
C LEU A 3 8.96 -21.34 13.64
N ILE A 4 9.82 -22.14 14.26
CA ILE A 4 9.80 -22.40 15.71
C ILE A 4 10.20 -21.15 16.48
N PHE A 5 11.18 -20.39 15.97
CA PHE A 5 11.57 -19.09 16.51
C PHE A 5 10.40 -18.10 16.47
N MET A 6 9.69 -17.99 15.33
CA MET A 6 8.49 -17.16 15.21
C MET A 6 7.43 -17.54 16.25
N ALA A 7 7.14 -18.83 16.38
CA ALA A 7 6.11 -19.32 17.29
C ALA A 7 6.48 -19.10 18.78
N LYS A 8 7.74 -19.34 19.16
CA LYS A 8 8.20 -19.20 20.56
C LYS A 8 8.32 -17.76 21.03
N ASN A 9 8.65 -16.85 20.13
CA ASN A 9 8.96 -15.46 20.48
C ASN A 9 7.85 -14.47 20.07
N TRP A 10 6.69 -14.96 19.61
CA TRP A 10 5.56 -14.13 19.18
C TRP A 10 5.10 -13.13 20.26
N THR A 11 5.00 -13.57 21.51
CA THR A 11 4.61 -12.74 22.65
C THR A 11 5.65 -11.66 22.98
N ALA A 12 6.94 -11.97 22.91
CA ALA A 12 8.01 -10.99 23.10
C ALA A 12 8.02 -9.95 21.97
N MET A 13 7.78 -10.37 20.72
CA MET A 13 7.62 -9.48 19.58
C MET A 13 6.39 -8.56 19.72
N ALA A 14 5.27 -9.09 20.18
CA ALA A 14 4.05 -8.30 20.41
C ALA A 14 4.21 -7.26 21.54
N ARG A 15 5.13 -7.49 22.49
CA ARG A 15 5.44 -6.57 23.61
C ARG A 15 6.57 -5.59 23.31
N GLY A 16 7.21 -5.68 22.14
CA GLY A 16 8.34 -4.81 21.78
C GLY A 16 9.60 -5.06 22.61
N GLU A 17 9.82 -6.30 23.06
CA GLU A 17 10.99 -6.67 23.87
C GLU A 17 12.25 -6.82 22.99
N GLU A 18 12.80 -5.71 22.50
CA GLU A 18 13.88 -5.66 21.51
C GLU A 18 15.12 -6.51 21.88
N ALA A 19 15.52 -6.52 23.15
CA ALA A 19 16.68 -7.30 23.62
C ALA A 19 16.46 -8.83 23.52
N VAL A 20 15.23 -9.30 23.68
CA VAL A 20 14.87 -10.72 23.51
C VAL A 20 14.86 -11.06 22.02
N ILE A 21 14.29 -10.17 21.21
CA ILE A 21 14.26 -10.29 19.75
C ILE A 21 15.71 -10.39 19.23
N ASP A 22 16.60 -9.49 19.62
CA ASP A 22 18.02 -9.48 19.23
C ASP A 22 18.75 -10.78 19.56
N ARG A 23 18.66 -11.21 20.81
CA ARG A 23 19.36 -12.41 21.28
C ARG A 23 18.95 -13.64 20.49
N GLU A 24 17.64 -13.80 20.32
CA GLU A 24 17.12 -14.96 19.63
C GLU A 24 17.39 -14.85 18.10
N PHE A 25 17.36 -13.64 17.52
CA PHE A 25 17.75 -13.41 16.12
C PHE A 25 19.21 -13.79 15.89
N GLY A 26 20.11 -13.39 16.80
CA GLY A 26 21.52 -13.77 16.75
C GLY A 26 21.71 -15.28 16.76
N ARG A 27 20.94 -16.02 17.57
CA ARG A 27 20.97 -17.50 17.57
C ARG A 27 20.48 -18.11 16.26
N MET A 28 19.37 -17.60 15.73
CA MET A 28 18.86 -18.03 14.43
C MET A 28 19.87 -17.74 13.32
N TRP A 29 20.51 -16.57 13.37
CA TRP A 29 21.52 -16.16 12.40
C TRP A 29 22.74 -17.07 12.41
N VAL A 30 23.34 -17.30 13.59
CA VAL A 30 24.49 -18.21 13.73
C VAL A 30 24.15 -19.61 13.20
N PHE A 31 22.93 -20.10 13.45
CA PHE A 31 22.49 -21.38 12.91
C PHE A 31 22.39 -21.35 11.38
N LEU A 32 21.72 -20.35 10.79
CA LEU A 32 21.61 -20.22 9.34
C LEU A 32 22.98 -20.10 8.67
N GLU A 33 23.88 -19.30 9.24
CA GLU A 33 25.23 -19.12 8.73
C GLU A 33 26.03 -20.43 8.78
N SER A 34 25.85 -21.26 9.82
CA SER A 34 26.48 -22.58 9.92
C SER A 34 25.98 -23.60 8.89
N GLN A 35 24.79 -23.38 8.32
CA GLN A 35 24.14 -24.28 7.36
C GLN A 35 24.06 -23.69 5.96
N LYS A 36 24.64 -22.50 5.72
CA LYS A 36 24.41 -21.77 4.47
C LYS A 36 24.81 -22.57 3.25
N ASP A 37 25.95 -23.28 3.33
CA ASP A 37 26.51 -24.05 2.21
C ASP A 37 25.81 -25.42 2.03
N THR A 38 24.98 -25.85 2.98
CA THR A 38 24.24 -27.13 2.93
C THR A 38 22.77 -26.96 2.58
N LEU A 39 22.25 -25.72 2.60
CA LEU A 39 20.86 -25.39 2.27
C LEU A 39 20.50 -25.84 0.85
N GLN A 40 19.47 -26.68 0.76
CA GLN A 40 18.89 -27.15 -0.49
C GLN A 40 17.84 -26.16 -1.00
N SER A 41 17.44 -26.30 -2.27
CA SER A 41 16.45 -25.44 -2.93
C SER A 41 15.13 -25.32 -2.15
N ASP A 42 14.69 -26.41 -1.53
CA ASP A 42 13.42 -26.46 -0.78
C ASP A 42 13.44 -25.62 0.50
N ASP A 43 14.59 -25.57 1.16
CA ASP A 43 14.75 -24.84 2.42
C ASP A 43 14.92 -23.33 2.20
N VAL A 44 15.53 -22.93 1.09
CA VAL A 44 15.80 -21.52 0.80
C VAL A 44 14.51 -20.71 0.66
N GLY A 45 13.54 -21.21 -0.13
CA GLY A 45 12.27 -20.51 -0.33
C GLY A 45 11.47 -20.34 0.96
N LEU A 46 11.39 -21.40 1.77
CA LEU A 46 10.72 -21.38 3.07
C LEU A 46 11.43 -20.44 4.06
N THR A 47 12.75 -20.42 4.06
CA THR A 47 13.54 -19.55 4.94
C THR A 47 13.34 -18.08 4.59
N CYS A 48 13.39 -17.72 3.30
CA CYS A 48 13.08 -16.36 2.84
C CYS A 48 11.67 -15.91 3.27
N MET A 49 10.67 -16.77 3.08
CA MET A 49 9.30 -16.49 3.49
C MET A 49 9.18 -16.28 5.01
N ALA A 50 9.86 -17.12 5.81
CA ALA A 50 9.89 -17.00 7.26
C ALA A 50 10.52 -15.68 7.73
N LEU A 51 11.66 -15.28 7.14
CA LEU A 51 12.32 -14.00 7.42
C LEU A 51 11.43 -12.81 7.04
N ALA A 52 10.71 -12.90 5.93
CA ALA A 52 9.77 -11.88 5.51
C ALA A 52 8.60 -11.67 6.49
N HIS A 53 8.02 -12.75 7.00
CA HIS A 53 6.98 -12.66 8.04
C HIS A 53 7.52 -12.00 9.31
N LEU A 54 8.74 -12.34 9.72
CA LEU A 54 9.41 -11.69 10.85
C LEU A 54 9.60 -10.18 10.64
N GLY A 55 10.04 -9.76 9.46
CA GLY A 55 10.21 -8.34 9.12
C GLY A 55 8.90 -7.55 9.04
N ARG A 56 7.76 -8.23 8.90
CA ARG A 56 6.44 -7.60 8.99
C ARG A 56 6.02 -7.33 10.43
N CYS A 57 6.39 -8.20 11.36
CA CYS A 57 5.97 -8.12 12.76
C CYS A 57 6.63 -6.96 13.52
N HIS A 58 7.87 -6.61 13.20
CA HIS A 58 8.60 -5.59 13.98
C HIS A 58 9.58 -4.78 13.11
N ALA A 59 9.59 -3.45 13.29
CA ALA A 59 10.44 -2.55 12.52
C ALA A 59 11.94 -2.86 12.73
N TYR A 60 12.34 -3.13 13.97
CA TYR A 60 13.71 -3.53 14.29
C TYR A 60 14.08 -4.91 13.72
N ALA A 61 13.16 -5.89 13.74
CA ALA A 61 13.41 -7.18 13.08
C ALA A 61 13.62 -7.02 11.57
N ARG A 62 12.95 -6.05 10.95
CA ARG A 62 13.07 -5.77 9.51
C ARG A 62 14.49 -5.34 9.10
N THR A 63 15.22 -4.63 9.94
CA THR A 63 16.62 -4.26 9.63
C THR A 63 17.54 -5.46 9.81
N GLN A 64 17.31 -6.27 10.85
CA GLN A 64 18.13 -7.43 11.16
C GLN A 64 18.03 -8.55 10.11
N ILE A 65 16.87 -8.75 9.49
CA ILE A 65 16.69 -9.81 8.47
C ILE A 65 17.39 -9.53 7.14
N LEU A 66 17.85 -8.30 6.88
CA LEU A 66 18.48 -7.95 5.60
C LEU A 66 19.79 -8.71 5.38
N ILE A 67 20.56 -8.95 6.44
CA ILE A 67 21.81 -9.71 6.39
C ILE A 67 21.54 -11.17 5.98
N PRO A 68 20.63 -11.90 6.67
CA PRO A 68 20.26 -13.24 6.24
C PRO A 68 19.70 -13.33 4.83
N LEU A 69 18.84 -12.38 4.43
CA LEU A 69 18.31 -12.36 3.07
C LEU A 69 19.42 -12.21 2.03
N LYS A 70 20.39 -11.32 2.27
CA LYS A 70 21.54 -11.15 1.38
C LYS A 70 22.36 -12.43 1.22
N VAL A 71 22.61 -13.15 2.32
CA VAL A 71 23.36 -14.41 2.25
C VAL A 71 22.58 -15.48 1.49
N LEU A 72 21.26 -15.56 1.68
CA LEU A 72 20.43 -16.49 0.92
C LEU A 72 20.37 -16.12 -0.58
N THR A 73 20.29 -14.84 -0.94
CA THR A 73 20.29 -14.44 -2.36
C THR A 73 21.62 -14.73 -3.03
N GLN A 74 22.73 -14.50 -2.33
CA GLN A 74 24.07 -14.88 -2.80
C GLN A 74 24.20 -16.40 -2.97
N HIS A 75 23.69 -17.19 -2.02
CA HIS A 75 23.69 -18.66 -2.12
C HIS A 75 22.89 -19.18 -3.33
N ILE A 76 21.74 -18.56 -3.62
CA ILE A 76 20.93 -18.91 -4.81
C ILE A 76 21.72 -18.69 -6.12
N LEU A 77 22.53 -17.64 -6.17
CA LEU A 77 23.30 -17.22 -7.34
C LEU A 77 24.68 -17.89 -7.43
N HIS A 78 25.16 -18.50 -6.35
CA HIS A 78 26.44 -19.22 -6.29
C HIS A 78 26.45 -20.45 -7.21
N ASP A 79 27.65 -20.97 -7.51
CA ASP A 79 27.88 -22.15 -8.36
C ASP A 79 27.06 -22.13 -9.68
N ASP A 80 27.19 -21.04 -10.44
CA ASP A 80 26.47 -20.82 -11.70
C ASP A 80 24.94 -20.99 -11.58
N GLY A 81 24.39 -20.59 -10.43
CA GLY A 81 22.96 -20.67 -10.13
C GLY A 81 22.45 -22.09 -10.06
N LYS A 82 23.23 -23.05 -9.54
CA LYS A 82 22.78 -24.45 -9.38
C LYS A 82 21.48 -24.53 -8.56
N ILE A 83 21.38 -23.76 -7.48
CA ILE A 83 20.16 -23.70 -6.66
C ILE A 83 19.05 -23.01 -7.43
N LEU A 84 19.34 -21.87 -8.06
CA LEU A 84 18.38 -21.19 -8.92
C LEU A 84 17.74 -22.15 -9.92
N LYS A 85 18.55 -23.01 -10.56
CA LYS A 85 18.13 -24.03 -11.53
C LYS A 85 17.14 -25.06 -10.98
N LEU A 86 17.16 -25.32 -9.67
CA LEU A 86 16.30 -26.28 -8.99
C LEU A 86 15.03 -25.66 -8.38
N LEU A 87 14.95 -24.34 -8.26
CA LEU A 87 13.80 -23.66 -7.65
C LEU A 87 12.54 -23.79 -8.52
N THR A 88 11.48 -24.37 -7.98
CA THR A 88 10.15 -24.36 -8.60
C THR A 88 9.66 -22.93 -8.81
N GLY A 89 8.75 -22.71 -9.77
CA GLY A 89 8.21 -21.37 -10.00
C GLY A 89 7.52 -20.78 -8.76
N ARG A 90 6.88 -21.63 -7.95
CA ARG A 90 6.31 -21.24 -6.66
C ARG A 90 7.37 -20.67 -5.70
N GLN A 91 8.52 -21.32 -5.60
CA GLN A 91 9.63 -20.88 -4.74
C GLN A 91 10.22 -19.56 -5.25
N LEU A 92 10.33 -19.37 -6.56
CA LEU A 92 10.79 -18.10 -7.15
C LEU A 92 9.90 -16.93 -6.69
N VAL A 93 8.58 -17.08 -6.81
CA VAL A 93 7.63 -16.03 -6.40
C VAL A 93 7.68 -15.80 -4.89
N GLN A 94 7.86 -16.85 -4.07
CA GLN A 94 8.00 -16.71 -2.62
C GLN A 94 9.25 -15.92 -2.21
N ILE A 95 10.39 -16.21 -2.84
CA ILE A 95 11.64 -15.50 -2.59
C ILE A 95 11.50 -14.04 -3.01
N LEU A 96 10.99 -13.77 -4.21
CA LEU A 96 10.78 -12.41 -4.71
C LEU A 96 9.79 -11.61 -3.86
N TRP A 97 8.74 -12.26 -3.37
CA TRP A 97 7.81 -11.64 -2.43
C TRP A 97 8.52 -11.29 -1.11
N ALA A 98 9.38 -12.18 -0.61
CA ALA A 98 10.15 -11.96 0.60
C ALA A 98 11.18 -10.84 0.48
N THR A 99 11.73 -10.59 -0.71
CA THR A 99 12.62 -9.44 -0.94
C THR A 99 11.82 -8.14 -1.07
N ALA A 100 10.69 -8.16 -1.78
CA ALA A 100 9.84 -6.98 -1.98
C ALA A 100 9.24 -6.45 -0.66
N ILE A 101 8.75 -7.35 0.18
CA ILE A 101 8.08 -7.02 1.45
C ILE A 101 9.03 -6.42 2.49
N THR A 102 10.30 -6.83 2.45
CA THR A 102 11.37 -6.38 3.33
C THR A 102 12.08 -5.15 2.76
N LYS A 103 11.68 -4.72 1.55
CA LYS A 103 12.32 -3.66 0.77
C LYS A 103 13.79 -3.96 0.46
N TYR A 104 14.18 -5.23 0.50
CA TYR A 104 15.50 -5.68 0.07
C TYR A 104 15.49 -5.82 -1.45
N LYS A 105 16.20 -4.94 -2.16
CA LYS A 105 16.30 -5.00 -3.63
C LYS A 105 17.69 -5.49 -4.01
N ASP A 106 17.75 -6.67 -4.61
CA ASP A 106 18.96 -7.28 -5.15
C ASP A 106 18.86 -7.34 -6.69
N PRO A 107 19.54 -6.45 -7.43
CA PRO A 107 19.46 -6.41 -8.89
C PRO A 107 19.95 -7.69 -9.57
N GLU A 108 20.96 -8.37 -9.01
CA GLU A 108 21.52 -9.60 -9.61
C GLU A 108 20.50 -10.73 -9.51
N LEU A 109 19.85 -10.86 -8.35
CA LEU A 109 18.77 -11.82 -8.15
C LEU A 109 17.61 -11.57 -9.13
N LEU A 110 17.18 -10.31 -9.28
CA LEU A 110 16.10 -9.95 -10.18
C LEU A 110 16.44 -10.27 -11.65
N ASN A 111 17.66 -9.95 -12.09
CA ASN A 111 18.13 -10.25 -13.44
C ASN A 111 18.23 -11.76 -13.71
N ALA A 112 18.52 -12.57 -12.69
CA ALA A 112 18.55 -14.02 -12.82
C ALA A 112 17.15 -14.67 -12.80
N PHE A 113 16.21 -14.10 -12.04
CA PHE A 113 14.87 -14.65 -11.88
C PHE A 113 13.94 -14.34 -13.05
N VAL A 114 14.05 -13.14 -13.64
CA VAL A 114 13.16 -12.72 -14.74
C VAL A 114 13.21 -13.67 -15.94
N PRO A 115 14.38 -14.11 -16.46
CA PRO A 115 14.44 -15.08 -17.55
C PRO A 115 13.79 -16.43 -17.19
N ARG A 116 13.98 -16.90 -15.95
CA ARG A 116 13.39 -18.15 -15.47
C ARG A 116 11.87 -18.06 -15.35
N LEU A 117 11.33 -16.91 -14.98
CA LEU A 117 9.89 -16.67 -14.93
C LEU A 117 9.25 -16.55 -16.32
N LYS A 118 10.02 -16.24 -17.36
CA LYS A 118 9.57 -16.27 -18.76
C LYS A 118 9.59 -17.67 -19.38
N ASP A 119 10.16 -18.66 -18.68
CA ASP A 119 10.06 -20.05 -19.11
C ASP A 119 8.58 -20.47 -19.10
N PRO A 120 8.02 -20.89 -20.26
CA PRO A 120 6.61 -21.26 -20.35
C PRO A 120 6.21 -22.36 -19.38
N ASP A 121 7.10 -23.29 -19.05
CA ASP A 121 6.79 -24.39 -18.14
C ASP A 121 6.70 -23.89 -16.70
N VAL A 122 7.60 -22.97 -16.31
CA VAL A 122 7.57 -22.31 -15.00
C VAL A 122 6.34 -21.42 -14.84
N MET A 123 5.96 -20.67 -15.88
CA MET A 123 4.80 -19.77 -15.84
C MET A 123 3.47 -20.54 -15.82
N LYS A 124 3.33 -21.62 -16.60
CA LYS A 124 2.11 -22.44 -16.62
C LYS A 124 1.81 -23.12 -15.29
N GLU A 125 2.84 -23.43 -14.50
CA GLU A 125 2.69 -23.96 -13.14
C GLU A 125 2.19 -22.93 -12.12
N GLN A 126 2.20 -21.62 -12.45
CA GLN A 126 1.76 -20.59 -11.52
C GLN A 126 0.24 -20.56 -11.39
N SER A 127 -0.23 -20.61 -10.15
CA SER A 127 -1.62 -20.33 -9.82
C SER A 127 -1.94 -18.84 -9.96
N THR A 128 -3.22 -18.50 -10.13
CA THR A 128 -3.72 -17.11 -10.20
C THR A 128 -3.25 -16.25 -9.02
N VAL A 129 -3.25 -16.82 -7.80
CA VAL A 129 -2.73 -16.16 -6.59
C VAL A 129 -1.24 -15.82 -6.72
N LYS A 130 -0.45 -16.73 -7.31
CA LYS A 130 1.00 -16.51 -7.50
C LYS A 130 1.26 -15.49 -8.59
N CYS A 131 0.48 -15.48 -9.67
CA CYS A 131 0.50 -14.43 -10.69
C CYS A 131 0.19 -13.04 -10.09
N ALA A 132 -0.84 -12.92 -9.25
CA ALA A 132 -1.16 -11.66 -8.57
C ALA A 132 -0.03 -11.20 -7.62
N GLN A 133 0.58 -12.13 -6.88
CA GLN A 133 1.74 -11.84 -6.03
C GLN A 133 2.95 -11.39 -6.85
N LEU A 134 3.21 -12.03 -8.00
CA LEU A 134 4.30 -11.67 -8.88
C LEU A 134 4.13 -10.27 -9.47
N LEU A 135 2.93 -9.91 -9.94
CA LEU A 135 2.64 -8.53 -10.38
C LEU A 135 2.90 -7.51 -9.27
N TRP A 136 2.48 -7.82 -8.04
CA TRP A 136 2.72 -6.95 -6.89
C TRP A 136 4.21 -6.75 -6.60
N VAL A 137 5.01 -7.81 -6.72
CA VAL A 137 6.47 -7.74 -6.59
C VAL A 137 7.08 -6.86 -7.69
N LEU A 138 6.73 -7.11 -8.95
CA LEU A 138 7.25 -6.36 -10.10
C LEU A 138 6.94 -4.87 -9.95
N ALA A 139 5.70 -4.53 -9.57
CA ALA A 139 5.28 -3.17 -9.30
C ALA A 139 6.02 -2.53 -8.11
N SER A 140 6.24 -3.29 -7.03
CA SER A 140 6.97 -2.81 -5.84
C SER A 140 8.41 -2.45 -6.16
N PHE A 141 9.05 -3.17 -7.08
CA PHE A 141 10.41 -2.89 -7.54
C PHE A 141 10.47 -1.99 -8.79
N GLN A 142 9.32 -1.60 -9.33
CA GLN A 142 9.16 -0.85 -10.59
C GLN A 142 9.82 -1.54 -11.79
N ILE A 143 9.73 -2.87 -11.84
CA ILE A 143 10.24 -3.67 -12.96
C ILE A 143 9.16 -3.70 -14.04
N ARG A 144 9.47 -3.14 -15.21
CA ARG A 144 8.59 -3.09 -16.37
C ARG A 144 9.14 -4.01 -17.46
N ASP A 145 8.83 -5.29 -17.36
CA ASP A 145 9.16 -6.28 -18.40
C ASP A 145 7.88 -6.68 -19.16
N SER A 146 7.66 -6.11 -20.35
CA SER A 146 6.42 -6.30 -21.11
C SER A 146 6.15 -7.78 -21.43
N PRO A 147 7.11 -8.57 -21.95
CA PRO A 147 6.86 -9.98 -22.23
C PRO A 147 6.42 -10.78 -21.00
N LEU A 148 7.11 -10.61 -19.87
CA LEU A 148 6.73 -11.31 -18.63
C LEU A 148 5.35 -10.88 -18.14
N MET A 149 5.01 -9.59 -18.25
CA MET A 149 3.68 -9.10 -17.87
C MET A 149 2.59 -9.65 -18.78
N ASP A 150 2.85 -9.76 -20.08
CA ASP A 150 1.93 -10.39 -21.04
C ASP A 150 1.76 -11.88 -20.75
N ASP A 151 2.82 -12.60 -20.39
CA ASP A 151 2.75 -14.01 -19.99
C ASP A 151 1.92 -14.20 -18.71
N ILE A 152 2.15 -13.36 -17.70
CA ILE A 152 1.34 -13.37 -16.47
C ILE A 152 -0.13 -13.08 -16.80
N TRP A 153 -0.38 -12.14 -17.71
CA TRP A 153 -1.73 -11.79 -18.13
C TRP A 153 -2.42 -12.95 -18.87
N GLN A 154 -1.73 -13.58 -19.81
CA GLN A 154 -2.25 -14.76 -20.50
C GLN A 154 -2.54 -15.89 -19.52
N GLN A 155 -1.70 -16.08 -18.50
CA GLN A 155 -1.94 -17.07 -17.45
C GLN A 155 -3.18 -16.74 -16.61
N LEU A 156 -3.37 -15.47 -16.24
CA LEU A 156 -4.59 -15.01 -15.56
C LEU A 156 -5.86 -15.16 -16.42
N LYS A 157 -5.74 -15.13 -17.75
CA LYS A 157 -6.84 -15.30 -18.72
C LYS A 157 -7.17 -16.76 -19.06
N ARG A 158 -6.16 -17.63 -19.12
CA ARG A 158 -6.27 -19.01 -19.63
C ARG A 158 -7.07 -19.95 -18.72
N ASP A 159 -7.17 -19.62 -17.45
CA ASP A 159 -7.91 -20.45 -16.52
C ASP A 159 -9.41 -20.26 -16.79
N ASP A 160 -10.03 -21.20 -17.52
CA ASP A 160 -11.51 -21.34 -17.62
C ASP A 160 -12.14 -21.43 -16.21
N GLN A 161 -11.30 -21.68 -15.20
CA GLN A 161 -11.54 -21.32 -13.80
C GLN A 161 -11.04 -19.90 -13.48
N TYR A 162 -11.80 -18.89 -13.90
CA TYR A 162 -11.94 -17.63 -13.17
C TYR A 162 -12.51 -17.86 -11.73
N GLN A 163 -12.19 -18.99 -11.08
CA GLN A 163 -12.45 -19.26 -9.67
C GLN A 163 -11.62 -18.29 -8.84
N SER A 164 -12.25 -17.14 -8.62
CA SER A 164 -11.97 -16.07 -7.68
C SER A 164 -10.48 -15.88 -7.35
N LEU A 165 -9.81 -14.99 -8.09
CA LEU A 165 -8.86 -14.12 -7.39
C LEU A 165 -9.60 -13.64 -6.15
N SER A 166 -9.06 -13.93 -4.97
CA SER A 166 -9.63 -13.42 -3.74
C SER A 166 -9.72 -11.89 -3.83
N PRO A 167 -10.52 -11.23 -2.97
CA PRO A 167 -10.51 -9.78 -2.86
C PRO A 167 -9.10 -9.18 -2.85
N GLN A 168 -8.20 -9.80 -2.08
CA GLN A 168 -6.79 -9.43 -2.02
C GLN A 168 -6.05 -9.64 -3.35
N GLY A 169 -6.33 -10.74 -4.07
CA GLY A 169 -5.78 -11.00 -5.40
C GLY A 169 -6.17 -9.91 -6.39
N VAL A 170 -7.44 -9.52 -6.42
CA VAL A 170 -7.94 -8.42 -7.25
C VAL A 170 -7.24 -7.11 -6.87
N SER A 171 -7.21 -6.78 -5.58
CA SER A 171 -6.51 -5.60 -5.04
C SER A 171 -5.03 -5.54 -5.46
N ASN A 172 -4.32 -6.67 -5.38
CA ASN A 172 -2.91 -6.74 -5.77
C ASN A 172 -2.72 -6.46 -7.26
N VAL A 173 -3.54 -7.05 -8.13
CA VAL A 173 -3.44 -6.84 -9.58
C VAL A 173 -3.73 -5.37 -9.92
N VAL A 174 -4.87 -4.81 -9.50
CA VAL A 174 -5.21 -3.42 -9.84
C VAL A 174 -4.18 -2.43 -9.29
N TRP A 175 -3.69 -2.64 -8.07
CA TRP A 175 -2.65 -1.79 -7.48
C TRP A 175 -1.36 -1.86 -8.28
N SER A 176 -0.97 -3.04 -8.76
CA SER A 176 0.26 -3.23 -9.55
C SER A 176 0.21 -2.44 -10.85
N PHE A 177 -0.91 -2.51 -11.57
CA PHE A 177 -1.12 -1.75 -12.79
C PHE A 177 -1.13 -0.24 -12.54
N ALA A 178 -1.82 0.22 -11.51
CA ALA A 178 -1.80 1.62 -11.10
C ALA A 178 -0.40 2.11 -10.73
N LYS A 179 0.35 1.30 -9.97
CA LYS A 179 1.71 1.64 -9.51
C LYS A 179 2.71 1.73 -10.66
N MET A 180 2.53 0.91 -11.70
CA MET A 180 3.36 0.90 -12.89
C MET A 180 2.86 1.85 -13.99
N ASP A 181 1.76 2.57 -13.77
CA ASP A 181 1.12 3.45 -14.76
C ASP A 181 0.79 2.70 -16.07
N LEU A 182 0.25 1.48 -15.92
CA LEU A 182 -0.16 0.64 -17.04
C LEU A 182 -1.68 0.57 -17.09
N TYR A 183 -2.26 1.06 -18.19
CA TYR A 183 -3.69 1.01 -18.41
C TYR A 183 -4.05 -0.01 -19.50
N ASN A 184 -4.79 -1.06 -19.11
CA ASN A 184 -5.37 -2.02 -20.03
C ASN A 184 -6.90 -2.05 -19.82
N PRO A 185 -7.70 -1.49 -20.76
CA PRO A 185 -9.16 -1.39 -20.60
C PRO A 185 -9.86 -2.74 -20.40
N GLU A 186 -9.44 -3.78 -21.12
CA GLU A 186 -10.03 -5.12 -21.06
C GLU A 186 -9.82 -5.75 -19.69
N LEU A 187 -8.58 -5.72 -19.19
CA LEU A 187 -8.22 -6.17 -17.85
C LEU A 187 -8.98 -5.40 -16.78
N MET A 188 -9.02 -4.07 -16.87
CA MET A 188 -9.70 -3.25 -15.88
C MET A 188 -11.20 -3.56 -15.84
N ASN A 189 -11.87 -3.72 -16.98
CA ASN A 189 -13.29 -4.11 -16.99
C ASN A 189 -13.52 -5.50 -16.40
N MET A 190 -12.65 -6.45 -16.70
CA MET A 190 -12.74 -7.79 -16.10
C MET A 190 -12.55 -7.74 -14.59
N LEU A 191 -11.51 -7.06 -14.09
CA LEU A 191 -11.24 -6.94 -12.65
C LEU A 191 -12.36 -6.16 -11.93
N ALA A 192 -13.00 -5.20 -12.59
CA ALA A 192 -14.19 -4.52 -12.07
C ALA A 192 -15.33 -5.50 -11.82
N ASN A 193 -15.65 -6.33 -12.81
CA ASN A 193 -16.73 -7.33 -12.70
C ASN A 193 -16.43 -8.30 -11.56
N GLN A 194 -15.20 -8.83 -11.51
CA GLN A 194 -14.78 -9.75 -10.46
C GLN A 194 -14.79 -9.11 -9.06
N ALA A 195 -14.44 -7.82 -8.96
CA ALA A 195 -14.54 -7.08 -7.71
C ALA A 195 -16.00 -6.92 -7.27
N MET A 196 -16.92 -6.64 -8.20
CA MET A 196 -18.35 -6.54 -7.92
C MET A 196 -18.96 -7.88 -7.49
N ASP A 197 -18.55 -8.99 -8.12
CA ASP A 197 -19.04 -10.34 -7.78
C ASP A 197 -18.62 -10.78 -6.36
N GLN A 198 -17.52 -10.24 -5.83
CA GLN A 198 -16.97 -10.58 -4.52
C GLN A 198 -17.07 -9.43 -3.52
N ILE A 199 -17.88 -8.41 -3.81
CA ILE A 199 -17.90 -7.14 -3.07
C ILE A 199 -18.17 -7.34 -1.57
N ASP A 200 -19.04 -8.29 -1.22
CA ASP A 200 -19.44 -8.60 0.16
C ASP A 200 -18.31 -9.24 0.98
N GLN A 201 -17.31 -9.83 0.32
CA GLN A 201 -16.14 -10.44 0.96
C GLN A 201 -15.00 -9.44 1.16
N MET A 202 -15.07 -8.27 0.51
CA MET A 202 -14.01 -7.26 0.58
C MET A 202 -13.99 -6.58 1.95
N ASN A 203 -12.80 -6.43 2.52
CA ASN A 203 -12.61 -5.60 3.71
C ASN A 203 -12.32 -4.13 3.32
N ALA A 204 -12.18 -3.24 4.30
CA ALA A 204 -11.88 -1.82 4.08
C ALA A 204 -10.59 -1.58 3.26
N GLN A 205 -9.54 -2.37 3.47
CA GLN A 205 -8.28 -2.26 2.74
C GLN A 205 -8.46 -2.61 1.27
N ASP A 206 -9.20 -3.66 0.95
CA ASP A 206 -9.50 -4.05 -0.44
C ASP A 206 -10.27 -2.94 -1.15
N VAL A 207 -11.33 -2.42 -0.51
CA VAL A 207 -12.14 -1.32 -1.05
C VAL A 207 -11.29 -0.08 -1.36
N CYS A 208 -10.41 0.31 -0.43
CA CYS A 208 -9.53 1.46 -0.62
C CYS A 208 -8.51 1.23 -1.73
N THR A 209 -7.93 0.03 -1.80
CA THR A 209 -6.89 -0.32 -2.77
C THR A 209 -7.44 -0.29 -4.19
N ILE A 210 -8.63 -0.86 -4.40
CA ILE A 210 -9.30 -0.86 -5.69
C ILE A 210 -9.70 0.57 -6.08
N ALA A 211 -10.38 1.32 -5.20
CA ALA A 211 -10.75 2.71 -5.49
C ALA A 211 -9.54 3.58 -5.85
N TYR A 212 -8.44 3.46 -5.08
CA TYR A 212 -7.18 4.13 -5.36
C TYR A 212 -6.64 3.79 -6.75
N ALA A 213 -6.56 2.51 -7.09
CA ALA A 213 -6.01 2.06 -8.36
C ALA A 213 -6.79 2.61 -9.56
N TYR A 214 -8.12 2.57 -9.49
CA TYR A 214 -8.98 3.14 -10.53
C TYR A 214 -8.84 4.66 -10.64
N ALA A 215 -8.69 5.35 -9.50
CA ALA A 215 -8.45 6.79 -9.48
C ALA A 215 -7.10 7.20 -10.06
N VAL A 216 -6.03 6.44 -9.77
CA VAL A 216 -4.69 6.66 -10.36
C VAL A 216 -4.74 6.48 -11.87
N LEU A 217 -5.37 5.39 -12.34
CA LEU A 217 -5.49 5.06 -13.76
C LEU A 217 -6.55 5.91 -14.50
N GLY A 218 -7.23 6.84 -13.82
CA GLY A 218 -8.26 7.69 -14.41
C GLY A 218 -9.52 6.95 -14.89
N SER A 219 -9.70 5.69 -14.48
CA SER A 219 -10.84 4.88 -14.86
C SER A 219 -12.02 5.10 -13.91
N LYS A 220 -13.09 5.73 -14.39
CA LYS A 220 -14.25 6.05 -13.55
C LYS A 220 -15.12 4.85 -13.19
N ASN A 221 -15.03 3.74 -13.93
CA ASN A 221 -15.95 2.57 -13.92
C ASN A 221 -17.11 2.74 -12.93
N LYS A 222 -18.17 3.46 -13.35
CA LYS A 222 -19.22 3.93 -12.44
C LYS A 222 -19.91 2.80 -11.67
N PRO A 223 -20.23 1.64 -12.29
CA PRO A 223 -20.80 0.50 -11.56
C PRO A 223 -19.91 0.01 -10.41
N LEU A 224 -18.60 -0.12 -10.66
CA LEU A 224 -17.65 -0.52 -9.63
C LEU A 224 -17.57 0.51 -8.51
N MET A 225 -17.44 1.80 -8.85
CA MET A 225 -17.38 2.87 -7.84
C MET A 225 -18.66 2.87 -6.98
N GLU A 226 -19.82 2.68 -7.58
CA GLU A 226 -21.08 2.54 -6.82
C GLU A 226 -21.08 1.32 -5.87
N ALA A 227 -20.57 0.17 -6.34
CA ALA A 227 -20.47 -1.03 -5.50
C ALA A 227 -19.48 -0.84 -4.33
N LEU A 228 -18.32 -0.23 -4.58
CA LEU A 228 -17.32 0.09 -3.56
C LEU A 228 -17.87 1.07 -2.52
N ALA A 229 -18.64 2.07 -2.94
CA ALA A 229 -19.26 3.03 -2.05
C ALA A 229 -20.28 2.36 -1.13
N ARG A 230 -21.18 1.54 -1.70
CA ARG A 230 -22.16 0.75 -0.94
C ARG A 230 -21.48 -0.19 0.06
N ARG A 231 -20.40 -0.83 -0.35
CA ARG A 231 -19.61 -1.68 0.55
C ARG A 231 -18.96 -0.89 1.68
N ALA A 232 -18.40 0.28 1.39
CA ALA A 232 -17.77 1.13 2.41
C ALA A 232 -18.72 1.68 3.48
N ILE A 233 -20.01 1.82 3.16
CA ILE A 233 -21.04 2.27 4.12
C ILE A 233 -21.74 1.12 4.85
N ASP A 234 -21.49 -0.13 4.44
CA ASP A 234 -22.06 -1.32 5.05
C ASP A 234 -21.63 -1.49 6.51
N GLU A 235 -22.55 -1.93 7.36
CA GLU A 235 -22.33 -2.01 8.80
C GLU A 235 -21.17 -2.93 9.19
N SER A 236 -20.89 -3.97 8.39
CA SER A 236 -19.85 -4.94 8.68
C SER A 236 -18.42 -4.39 8.54
N ILE A 237 -18.22 -3.32 7.75
CA ILE A 237 -16.88 -2.75 7.53
C ILE A 237 -16.77 -1.24 7.77
N ARG A 238 -17.88 -0.48 7.85
CA ARG A 238 -17.85 0.98 7.95
C ARG A 238 -17.04 1.54 9.12
N THR A 239 -16.83 0.78 10.18
CA THR A 239 -16.02 1.19 11.36
C THR A 239 -14.59 0.65 11.34
N THR A 240 -14.22 -0.12 10.31
CA THR A 240 -12.91 -0.81 10.21
C THR A 240 -11.87 -0.03 9.42
N PHE A 241 -12.26 1.10 8.81
CA PHE A 241 -11.34 1.94 8.05
C PHE A 241 -10.34 2.63 8.97
N THR A 242 -9.07 2.62 8.55
CA THR A 242 -8.03 3.43 9.17
C THR A 242 -8.14 4.89 8.73
N ALA A 243 -7.44 5.80 9.40
CA ALA A 243 -7.32 7.19 8.96
C ALA A 243 -6.82 7.31 7.51
N GLN A 244 -5.88 6.45 7.11
CA GLN A 244 -5.40 6.37 5.73
C GLN A 244 -6.49 5.84 4.78
N GLY A 245 -7.29 4.86 5.20
CA GLY A 245 -8.39 4.34 4.37
C GLY A 245 -9.43 5.42 4.07
N VAL A 246 -9.83 6.18 5.08
CA VAL A 246 -10.79 7.29 4.95
C VAL A 246 -10.28 8.35 3.97
N THR A 247 -9.00 8.74 4.07
CA THR A 247 -8.41 9.76 3.18
C THR A 247 -8.25 9.28 1.74
N ILE A 248 -7.80 8.04 1.54
CA ILE A 248 -7.65 7.44 0.22
C ILE A 248 -8.99 7.33 -0.49
N LEU A 249 -10.03 6.90 0.22
CA LEU A 249 -11.34 6.73 -0.39
C LEU A 249 -11.96 8.07 -0.78
N ALA A 250 -11.89 9.09 0.09
CA ALA A 250 -12.32 10.44 -0.26
C ALA A 250 -11.56 11.00 -1.47
N TRP A 251 -10.23 10.85 -1.48
CA TRP A 251 -9.37 11.29 -2.59
C TRP A 251 -9.72 10.60 -3.92
N ALA A 252 -9.94 9.28 -3.90
CA ALA A 252 -10.23 8.52 -5.11
C ALA A 252 -11.51 9.01 -5.80
N TYR A 253 -12.57 9.25 -5.03
CA TYR A 253 -13.85 9.74 -5.55
C TYR A 253 -13.75 11.20 -6.02
N ALA A 254 -13.04 12.04 -5.26
CA ALA A 254 -12.79 13.43 -5.63
C ALA A 254 -11.96 13.54 -6.93
N LYS A 255 -10.88 12.76 -7.05
CA LYS A 255 -10.02 12.72 -8.24
C LYS A 255 -10.79 12.29 -9.48
N LEU A 256 -11.64 11.27 -9.37
CA LEU A 256 -12.47 10.79 -10.48
C LEU A 256 -13.71 11.67 -10.73
N LYS A 257 -14.00 12.62 -9.84
CA LYS A 257 -15.21 13.44 -9.82
C LYS A 257 -16.47 12.57 -9.85
N VAL A 258 -16.50 11.52 -9.02
CA VAL A 258 -17.65 10.62 -8.86
C VAL A 258 -18.37 10.99 -7.57
N ARG A 259 -19.57 11.56 -7.69
CA ARG A 259 -20.36 12.03 -6.56
C ARG A 259 -21.08 10.86 -5.89
N HIS A 260 -20.88 10.69 -4.58
CA HIS A 260 -21.62 9.71 -3.77
C HIS A 260 -21.83 10.25 -2.34
N GLU A 261 -22.98 10.91 -2.11
CA GLU A 261 -23.25 11.68 -0.89
C GLU A 261 -23.24 10.85 0.40
N ALA A 262 -23.87 9.66 0.37
CA ALA A 262 -23.91 8.77 1.52
C ALA A 262 -22.50 8.28 1.94
N LEU A 263 -21.59 8.16 0.96
CA LEU A 263 -20.20 7.77 1.24
C LEU A 263 -19.47 8.92 1.92
N PHE A 264 -19.55 10.13 1.36
CA PHE A 264 -18.93 11.31 1.98
C PHE A 264 -19.52 11.57 3.37
N THR A 265 -20.81 11.36 3.59
CA THR A 265 -21.39 11.46 4.94
C THR A 265 -20.80 10.42 5.89
N SER A 266 -20.69 9.16 5.47
CA SER A 266 -20.07 8.10 6.28
C SER A 266 -18.59 8.39 6.59
N LEU A 267 -17.80 8.80 5.58
CA LEU A 267 -16.39 9.13 5.75
C LEU A 267 -16.19 10.32 6.69
N ARG A 268 -17.05 11.33 6.63
CA ARG A 268 -17.03 12.50 7.54
C ARG A 268 -17.27 12.06 8.97
N LEU A 269 -18.32 11.26 9.19
CA LEU A 269 -18.66 10.72 10.50
C LEU A 269 -17.53 9.86 11.07
N GLN A 270 -16.86 9.06 10.22
CA GLN A 270 -15.69 8.27 10.63
C GLN A 270 -14.49 9.17 10.96
N ALA A 271 -14.23 10.22 10.16
CA ALA A 271 -13.09 11.11 10.33
C ALA A 271 -13.10 11.85 11.68
N VAL A 272 -14.29 12.17 12.22
CA VAL A 272 -14.45 12.85 13.52
C VAL A 272 -14.45 11.89 14.72
N GLN A 273 -14.45 10.56 14.49
CA GLN A 273 -14.33 9.59 15.58
C GLN A 273 -12.90 9.57 16.13
N LYS A 274 -12.76 9.51 17.46
CA LYS A 274 -11.45 9.64 18.16
C LYS A 274 -10.31 8.80 17.55
N PRO A 275 -10.47 7.47 17.30
CA PRO A 275 -9.35 6.66 16.80
C PRO A 275 -8.82 7.15 15.45
N VAL A 276 -9.72 7.61 14.58
CA VAL A 276 -9.36 8.13 13.25
C VAL A 276 -8.85 9.55 13.36
N LEU A 277 -9.57 10.43 14.08
CA LEU A 277 -9.25 11.84 14.22
C LEU A 277 -7.81 12.06 14.74
N TYR A 278 -7.40 11.33 15.77
CA TYR A 278 -6.05 11.45 16.34
C TYR A 278 -4.97 10.74 15.50
N SER A 279 -5.35 9.85 14.59
CA SER A 279 -4.41 9.13 13.70
C SER A 279 -4.30 9.76 12.32
N LEU A 280 -5.11 10.79 11.99
CA LEU A 280 -4.98 11.54 10.75
C LEU A 280 -3.65 12.28 10.75
N SER A 281 -2.85 12.08 9.70
CA SER A 281 -1.71 12.95 9.42
C SER A 281 -2.18 14.29 8.84
N ASP A 282 -1.30 15.27 8.84
CA ASP A 282 -1.54 16.60 8.28
C ASP A 282 -1.87 16.54 6.78
N GLN A 283 -1.17 15.66 6.05
CA GLN A 283 -1.49 15.36 4.65
C GLN A 283 -2.88 14.72 4.53
N GLY A 284 -3.25 13.83 5.45
CA GLY A 284 -4.59 13.23 5.47
C GLY A 284 -5.69 14.26 5.68
N ILE A 285 -5.49 15.20 6.61
CA ILE A 285 -6.38 16.35 6.84
C ILE A 285 -6.56 17.16 5.56
N ALA A 286 -5.45 17.57 4.94
CA ALA A 286 -5.47 18.37 3.73
C ALA A 286 -6.18 17.67 2.56
N ILE A 287 -5.92 16.36 2.39
CA ILE A 287 -6.57 15.54 1.37
C ILE A 287 -8.08 15.45 1.61
N LEU A 288 -8.53 15.29 2.86
CA LEU A 288 -9.95 15.28 3.16
C LEU A 288 -10.58 16.63 2.83
N MET A 289 -10.05 17.73 3.34
CA MET A 289 -10.58 19.07 3.05
C MET A 289 -10.67 19.35 1.55
N TRP A 290 -9.61 19.01 0.81
CA TRP A 290 -9.58 19.14 -0.65
C TRP A 290 -10.64 18.27 -1.31
N SER A 291 -10.78 17.01 -0.88
CA SER A 291 -11.73 16.06 -1.46
C SER A 291 -13.18 16.53 -1.29
N TYR A 292 -13.54 17.06 -0.13
CA TYR A 292 -14.90 17.58 0.10
C TYR A 292 -15.14 18.88 -0.68
N SER A 293 -14.15 19.78 -0.73
CA SER A 293 -14.23 21.04 -1.47
C SER A 293 -14.41 20.81 -2.97
N VAL A 294 -13.59 19.94 -3.57
CA VAL A 294 -13.69 19.57 -5.00
C VAL A 294 -15.04 18.95 -5.33
N MET A 295 -15.60 18.19 -4.40
CA MET A 295 -16.89 17.52 -4.59
C MET A 295 -18.10 18.39 -4.24
N GLY A 296 -17.88 19.60 -3.71
CA GLY A 296 -18.94 20.47 -3.20
C GLY A 296 -19.78 19.76 -2.12
N MET A 297 -19.12 19.05 -1.21
CA MET A 297 -19.76 18.35 -0.08
C MET A 297 -19.54 19.14 1.20
N PRO A 298 -20.54 19.26 2.08
CA PRO A 298 -20.39 19.95 3.37
C PRO A 298 -19.45 19.18 4.30
N TYR A 299 -18.63 19.91 5.06
CA TYR A 299 -17.65 19.36 6.02
C TYR A 299 -17.31 20.35 7.15
N GLU A 300 -18.23 21.25 7.48
CA GLU A 300 -18.03 22.33 8.44
C GLU A 300 -17.67 21.80 9.84
N ASP A 301 -18.31 20.71 10.28
CA ASP A 301 -18.01 20.05 11.55
C ASP A 301 -16.61 19.41 11.55
N LEU A 302 -16.25 18.73 10.46
CA LEU A 302 -14.91 18.19 10.27
C LEU A 302 -13.86 19.33 10.28
N ALA A 303 -14.15 20.46 9.64
CA ALA A 303 -13.29 21.63 9.65
C ALA A 303 -13.14 22.22 11.06
N GLU A 304 -14.22 22.28 11.85
CA GLU A 304 -14.17 22.72 13.25
C GLU A 304 -13.29 21.80 14.12
N PHE A 305 -13.46 20.47 14.01
CA PHE A 305 -12.63 19.51 14.74
C PHE A 305 -11.16 19.57 14.34
N ILE A 306 -10.88 19.69 13.05
CA ILE A 306 -9.51 19.87 12.54
C ILE A 306 -8.93 21.18 13.10
N SER A 307 -9.69 22.27 13.06
CA SER A 307 -9.25 23.57 13.59
C SER A 307 -8.91 23.49 15.07
N TYR A 308 -9.78 22.87 15.87
CA TYR A 308 -9.53 22.66 17.29
C TYR A 308 -8.26 21.83 17.51
N ARG A 309 -8.08 20.73 16.78
CA ARG A 309 -6.88 19.89 16.88
C ARG A 309 -5.60 20.65 16.55
N LEU A 310 -5.61 21.42 15.46
CA LEU A 310 -4.44 22.14 14.97
C LEU A 310 -4.08 23.35 15.84
N LEU A 311 -5.06 23.99 16.48
CA LEU A 311 -4.81 25.12 17.39
C LEU A 311 -4.43 24.66 18.80
N SER A 312 -4.88 23.47 19.22
CA SER A 312 -4.60 22.93 20.56
C SER A 312 -3.29 22.15 20.65
N THR A 313 -2.71 21.79 19.51
CA THR A 313 -1.42 21.11 19.43
C THR A 313 -0.50 21.97 18.60
N THR A 314 0.78 22.11 18.94
CA THR A 314 1.77 22.76 18.07
C THR A 314 2.01 21.98 16.76
N ALA A 315 1.14 21.03 16.42
CA ALA A 315 1.21 20.15 15.24
C ALA A 315 1.03 20.91 13.92
N VAL A 316 0.56 22.16 13.96
CA VAL A 316 0.56 23.00 12.74
C VAL A 316 1.96 23.19 12.17
N ASN A 317 3.01 23.10 13.00
CA ASN A 317 4.41 23.19 12.56
C ASN A 317 4.89 21.94 11.79
N ASP A 318 4.15 20.83 11.86
CA ASP A 318 4.47 19.58 11.16
C ASP A 318 3.87 19.52 9.74
N PHE A 319 2.99 20.48 9.40
CA PHE A 319 2.34 20.53 8.09
C PHE A 319 3.36 20.72 6.97
N SER A 320 3.19 19.96 5.89
CA SER A 320 3.90 20.25 4.65
C SER A 320 3.33 21.52 3.99
N PRO A 321 4.14 22.25 3.19
CA PRO A 321 3.66 23.37 2.37
C PRO A 321 2.38 23.06 1.59
N GLN A 322 2.36 21.88 0.96
CA GLN A 322 1.22 21.37 0.18
C GLN A 322 -0.03 21.19 1.05
N ALA A 323 0.12 20.73 2.30
CA ALA A 323 -0.99 20.55 3.22
C ALA A 323 -1.59 21.89 3.64
N ILE A 324 -0.74 22.89 3.93
CA ILE A 324 -1.17 24.26 4.26
C ILE A 324 -1.93 24.88 3.09
N ALA A 325 -1.32 24.89 1.91
CA ALA A 325 -1.92 25.47 0.71
C ALA A 325 -3.28 24.82 0.37
N SER A 326 -3.36 23.49 0.47
CA SER A 326 -4.60 22.75 0.22
C SER A 326 -5.67 23.03 1.26
N ALA A 327 -5.32 23.15 2.54
CA ALA A 327 -6.26 23.47 3.60
C ALA A 327 -6.84 24.89 3.43
N LEU A 328 -5.99 25.89 3.17
CA LEU A 328 -6.41 27.27 2.90
C LEU A 328 -7.32 27.33 1.67
N TRP A 329 -6.89 26.75 0.55
CA TRP A 329 -7.68 26.69 -0.67
C TRP A 329 -9.05 26.04 -0.47
N SER A 330 -9.09 24.95 0.30
CA SER A 330 -10.33 24.21 0.59
C SER A 330 -11.30 25.07 1.41
N MET A 331 -10.81 25.75 2.45
CA MET A 331 -11.64 26.65 3.26
C MET A 331 -12.20 27.81 2.44
N ALA A 332 -11.36 28.46 1.62
CA ALA A 332 -11.79 29.55 0.75
C ALA A 332 -12.82 29.08 -0.29
N THR A 333 -12.56 27.95 -0.95
CA THR A 333 -13.46 27.37 -1.97
C THR A 333 -14.82 26.99 -1.39
N SER A 334 -14.84 26.49 -0.16
CA SER A 334 -16.06 26.03 0.52
C SER A 334 -16.74 27.14 1.33
N GLY A 335 -16.21 28.36 1.33
CA GLY A 335 -16.75 29.49 2.10
C GLY A 335 -16.66 29.31 3.62
N ILE A 336 -15.80 28.42 4.11
CA ILE A 336 -15.63 28.15 5.54
C ILE A 336 -14.85 29.30 6.18
N ARG A 337 -15.50 30.00 7.11
CA ARG A 337 -14.91 31.14 7.82
C ARG A 337 -14.33 30.70 9.15
N ASN A 338 -13.07 30.27 9.15
CA ASN A 338 -12.29 30.07 10.38
C ASN A 338 -11.07 31.01 10.38
N THR A 339 -11.27 32.24 10.83
CA THR A 339 -10.23 33.28 10.82
C THR A 339 -9.02 32.92 11.68
N ALA A 340 -9.23 32.22 12.79
CA ALA A 340 -8.15 31.78 13.68
C ALA A 340 -7.26 30.73 13.00
N LEU A 341 -7.86 29.70 12.39
CA LEU A 341 -7.10 28.68 11.68
C LEU A 341 -6.41 29.26 10.43
N VAL A 342 -7.09 30.13 9.68
CA VAL A 342 -6.48 30.81 8.51
C VAL A 342 -5.28 31.64 8.94
N ALA A 343 -5.40 32.42 10.02
CA ALA A 343 -4.29 33.22 10.53
C ALA A 343 -3.10 32.36 10.96
N GLU A 344 -3.35 31.25 11.67
CA GLU A 344 -2.28 30.35 12.11
C GLU A 344 -1.60 29.62 10.95
N LEU A 345 -2.38 29.08 10.00
CA LEU A 345 -1.84 28.46 8.78
C LEU A 345 -1.02 29.47 7.94
N THR A 346 -1.47 30.72 7.87
CA THR A 346 -0.73 31.80 7.18
C THR A 346 0.56 32.14 7.90
N ARG A 347 0.53 32.22 9.23
CA ARG A 347 1.72 32.47 10.07
C ARG A 347 2.77 31.38 9.85
N VAL A 348 2.37 30.11 9.83
CA VAL A 348 3.26 28.97 9.56
C VAL A 348 3.74 28.95 8.11
N ALA A 349 2.88 29.31 7.14
CA ALA A 349 3.24 29.36 5.72
C ALA A 349 4.41 30.31 5.43
N VAL A 350 4.53 31.41 6.18
CA VAL A 350 5.59 32.41 6.01
C VAL A 350 6.84 32.15 6.87
N GLU A 351 6.86 31.08 7.67
CA GLU A 351 8.08 30.68 8.37
C GLU A 351 9.15 30.25 7.34
N PRO A 352 10.41 30.71 7.45
CA PRO A 352 11.44 30.41 6.46
C PRO A 352 11.62 28.90 6.19
N SER A 353 11.52 28.07 7.23
CA SER A 353 11.64 26.61 7.19
C SER A 353 10.55 25.92 6.34
N ILE A 354 9.39 26.57 6.16
CA ILE A 354 8.28 26.07 5.37
C ILE A 354 8.22 26.79 4.03
N LEU A 355 8.32 28.12 4.02
CA LEU A 355 8.22 28.98 2.84
C LEU A 355 9.21 28.56 1.74
N GLU A 356 10.45 28.23 2.10
CA GLU A 356 11.48 27.80 1.14
C GLU A 356 11.16 26.45 0.45
N ARG A 357 10.21 25.68 1.00
CA ARG A 357 9.79 24.38 0.47
C ARG A 357 8.50 24.45 -0.36
N PHE A 358 7.86 25.62 -0.44
CA PHE A 358 6.70 25.81 -1.30
C PHE A 358 7.08 25.65 -2.76
N ASN A 359 6.30 24.88 -3.51
CA ASN A 359 6.35 24.93 -4.98
C ASN A 359 5.42 26.02 -5.52
N ALA A 360 5.51 26.31 -6.82
CA ALA A 360 4.70 27.36 -7.46
C ALA A 360 3.18 27.17 -7.29
N GLN A 361 2.69 25.93 -7.32
CA GLN A 361 1.28 25.63 -7.12
C GLN A 361 0.84 25.90 -5.68
N ASP A 362 1.66 25.55 -4.70
CA ASP A 362 1.38 25.79 -3.28
C ASP A 362 1.26 27.30 -3.00
N VAL A 363 2.14 28.11 -3.59
CA VAL A 363 2.12 29.57 -3.47
C VAL A 363 0.85 30.14 -4.11
N ALA A 364 0.55 29.72 -5.34
CA ALA A 364 -0.63 30.20 -6.07
C ALA A 364 -1.93 29.88 -5.31
N ASN A 365 -2.06 28.65 -4.80
CA ASN A 365 -3.23 28.22 -4.02
C ASN A 365 -3.36 29.01 -2.71
N THR A 366 -2.24 29.28 -2.05
CA THR A 366 -2.23 30.05 -0.79
C THR A 366 -2.64 31.50 -1.03
N ILE A 367 -2.04 32.17 -2.03
CA ILE A 367 -2.36 33.57 -2.35
C ILE A 367 -3.81 33.71 -2.83
N TRP A 368 -4.33 32.76 -3.62
CA TRP A 368 -5.73 32.81 -4.06
C TRP A 368 -6.72 32.64 -2.91
N ALA A 369 -6.35 31.85 -1.89
CA ALA A 369 -7.22 31.55 -0.76
C ALA A 369 -7.32 32.67 0.28
N LEU A 370 -6.28 33.51 0.37
CA LEU A 370 -6.22 34.70 1.23
C LEU A 370 -6.83 35.91 0.53
#